data_AF-A0A356EA02-F1
#
_entry.id   AF-A0A356EA02-F1
#
_cell.length_a   1.000
_cell.length_b   1.000
_cell.length_c   1.000
_cell.angle_alpha   90.00
_cell.angle_beta   90.00
_cell.angle_gamma   90.00
#
_symmetry.space_group_name_H-M   'P 1'
#
loop_
_entity.id
_entity.type
_entity.pdbx_description
1 polymer ?
#
loop_
_entity_poly.entity_id
_entity_poly.type
_entity_poly.pdbx_seq_one_letter_code
_entity_poly.pdbx_strand_id
1 'polypeptide(L)'
;IIDEAHERSLNNDFILGYLKQLLPRRPDLKVIITSATIDVERFSKHFGNAPIIEVSGRTYPVEVRYRPAIENDEQDQLQGILNAVDELQAEGRGDILIFLNGEREIRDTAEALEKQDLRHTEILPLYARLSVQEQNKIFHPSGLNRIILATNVAETSLTVPGIKYVIDPGTARISRYSYRTKVQRLPIEPISQASANQRKGRCGRVSEGICIRLYSEEDFNNRPPFTDPEILRTNLASVILQMSALGLDDIAAFPFVDAPDRRHIQDGIKLLEELGAFSNIDGAMPAKARQLSQTGRRLAQLPVDPRLAKMLLSAVDFGCVLEMMVIVAALSIQDPRER
;
A
#
# COMPACT_ATOMS: atom_id res chain seq x y z
N ILE A 1 19.15 4.80 -2.95
CA ILE A 1 18.14 5.54 -2.15
C ILE A 1 16.93 4.64 -2.08
N ILE A 2 16.34 4.46 -0.91
CA ILE A 2 15.06 3.79 -0.71
C ILE A 2 14.09 4.86 -0.26
N ASP A 3 13.07 5.09 -1.06
CA ASP A 3 12.06 6.11 -0.79
C ASP A 3 10.79 5.51 -0.21
N GLU A 4 10.00 6.36 0.45
CA GLU A 4 8.69 5.99 1.02
C GLU A 4 8.80 4.76 1.96
N ALA A 5 9.90 4.65 2.72
CA ALA A 5 10.18 3.46 3.54
C ALA A 5 9.11 3.20 4.61
N HIS A 6 8.34 4.21 4.98
CA HIS A 6 7.20 4.12 5.89
C HIS A 6 5.99 3.35 5.33
N GLU A 7 5.90 3.12 4.03
CA GLU A 7 4.85 2.25 3.45
C GLU A 7 5.03 0.80 3.91
N ARG A 8 6.25 0.42 4.35
CA ARG A 8 6.58 -0.92 4.86
C ARG A 8 6.10 -2.04 3.92
N SER A 9 6.25 -1.78 2.61
CA SER A 9 5.97 -2.77 1.58
C SER A 9 6.95 -3.93 1.68
N LEU A 10 6.52 -5.09 1.19
CA LEU A 10 7.31 -6.31 1.23
C LEU A 10 8.67 -6.15 0.51
N ASN A 11 8.66 -5.44 -0.61
CA ASN A 11 9.86 -5.15 -1.40
C ASN A 11 10.82 -4.23 -0.65
N ASN A 12 10.31 -3.18 0.01
CA ASN A 12 11.13 -2.27 0.80
C ASN A 12 11.80 -3.02 1.96
N ASP A 13 11.04 -3.77 2.75
CA ASP A 13 11.56 -4.53 3.88
C ASP A 13 12.59 -5.59 3.43
N PHE A 14 12.36 -6.26 2.29
CA PHE A 14 13.32 -7.19 1.72
C PHE A 14 14.64 -6.52 1.31
N ILE A 15 14.57 -5.42 0.55
CA ILE A 15 15.76 -4.69 0.09
C ILE A 15 16.54 -4.14 1.29
N LEU A 16 15.88 -3.64 2.34
CA LEU A 16 16.53 -3.16 3.55
C LEU A 16 17.37 -4.26 4.21
N GLY A 17 16.80 -5.46 4.38
CA GLY A 17 17.54 -6.60 4.94
C GLY A 17 18.70 -7.06 4.05
N TYR A 18 18.50 -7.06 2.73
CA TYR A 18 19.56 -7.41 1.78
C TYR A 18 20.73 -6.42 1.84
N LEU A 19 20.43 -5.12 1.85
CA LEU A 19 21.44 -4.06 1.95
C LEU A 19 22.19 -4.11 3.27
N LYS A 20 21.54 -4.44 4.38
CA LYS A 20 22.22 -4.61 5.67
C LYS A 20 23.32 -5.68 5.62
N GLN A 21 23.11 -6.76 4.88
CA GLN A 21 24.13 -7.79 4.67
C GLN A 21 25.20 -7.37 3.64
N LEU A 22 24.82 -6.58 2.64
CA LEU A 22 25.71 -6.15 1.56
C LEU A 22 26.67 -5.04 1.99
N LEU A 23 26.22 -4.08 2.82
CA LEU A 23 26.99 -2.90 3.22
C LEU A 23 28.38 -3.23 3.80
N PRO A 24 28.56 -4.23 4.70
CA PRO A 24 29.89 -4.63 5.16
C PRO A 24 30.81 -5.17 4.05
N ARG A 25 30.25 -5.73 2.97
CA ARG A 25 31.00 -6.28 1.82
C ARG A 25 31.26 -5.22 0.75
N ARG A 26 30.49 -4.13 0.75
CA ARG A 26 30.55 -3.03 -0.22
C ARG A 26 30.67 -1.69 0.52
N PRO A 27 31.85 -1.37 1.08
CA PRO A 27 32.06 -0.12 1.82
C PRO A 27 31.93 1.14 0.95
N ASP A 28 32.04 0.98 -0.37
CA ASP A 28 31.78 2.00 -1.39
C ASP A 28 30.29 2.35 -1.53
N LEU A 29 29.39 1.40 -1.21
CA LEU A 29 27.95 1.58 -1.32
C LEU A 29 27.43 2.46 -0.18
N LYS A 30 26.66 3.49 -0.53
CA LYS A 30 25.93 4.34 0.41
C LYS A 30 24.43 4.11 0.26
N VAL A 31 23.75 4.01 1.39
CA VAL A 31 22.29 3.82 1.46
C VAL A 31 21.68 5.02 2.15
N ILE A 32 20.67 5.61 1.52
CA ILE A 32 19.84 6.67 2.08
C ILE A 32 18.43 6.13 2.11
N ILE A 33 17.79 6.22 3.27
CA ILE A 33 16.41 5.78 3.51
C ILE A 33 15.60 7.03 3.81
N THR A 34 14.59 7.31 3.00
CA THR A 34 13.68 8.44 3.19
C THR A 34 12.33 7.93 3.68
N SER A 35 11.75 8.64 4.66
CA SER A 35 10.50 8.29 5.34
C SER A 35 9.76 9.58 5.71
N ALA A 36 8.45 9.60 5.51
CA ALA A 36 7.58 10.70 5.92
C ALA A 36 7.02 10.54 7.34
N THR A 37 7.25 9.39 8.00
CA THR A 37 6.76 9.12 9.37
C THR A 37 7.90 9.08 10.39
N ILE A 38 7.51 9.22 11.67
CA ILE A 38 8.40 9.33 12.84
C ILE A 38 9.03 7.97 13.23
N ASP A 39 8.65 6.84 12.63
CA ASP A 39 9.23 5.52 12.93
C ASP A 39 10.66 5.33 12.35
N VAL A 40 11.39 6.43 12.13
CA VAL A 40 12.79 6.47 11.66
C VAL A 40 13.76 5.81 12.64
N GLU A 41 13.41 5.74 13.92
CA GLU A 41 14.21 5.06 14.93
C GLU A 41 14.41 3.58 14.63
N ARG A 42 13.39 2.88 14.10
CA ARG A 42 13.52 1.46 13.76
C ARG A 42 14.54 1.27 12.66
N PHE A 43 14.49 2.11 11.62
CA PHE A 43 15.49 2.07 10.55
C PHE A 43 16.89 2.41 11.08
N SER A 44 17.02 3.44 11.91
CA SER A 44 18.29 3.79 12.54
C SER A 44 18.88 2.61 13.34
N LYS A 45 18.09 2.03 14.25
CA LYS A 45 18.48 0.83 15.04
C LYS A 45 18.83 -0.35 14.13
N HIS A 46 18.06 -0.57 13.07
CA HIS A 46 18.31 -1.64 12.11
C HIS A 46 19.68 -1.52 11.42
N PHE A 47 20.11 -0.29 11.08
CA PHE A 47 21.39 -0.01 10.43
C PHE A 47 22.49 0.43 11.43
N GLY A 48 22.42 -0.03 12.69
CA GLY A 48 23.48 0.20 13.67
C GLY A 48 23.52 1.62 14.23
N ASN A 49 22.34 2.18 14.55
CA ASN A 49 22.13 3.55 15.00
C ASN A 49 22.60 4.58 13.96
N ALA A 50 22.24 4.35 12.69
CA ALA A 50 22.53 5.28 11.60
C ALA A 50 21.97 6.68 11.91
N PRO A 51 22.67 7.76 11.52
CA PRO A 51 22.24 9.12 11.82
C PRO A 51 20.89 9.42 11.17
N ILE A 52 20.02 10.06 11.94
CA ILE A 52 18.71 10.53 11.49
C ILE A 52 18.84 12.01 11.16
N ILE A 53 18.45 12.39 9.95
CA ILE A 53 18.42 13.79 9.51
C ILE A 53 16.95 14.15 9.31
N GLU A 54 16.45 15.03 10.14
CA GLU A 54 15.10 15.57 9.99
C GLU A 54 15.12 16.81 9.09
N VAL A 55 14.37 16.74 8.00
CA VAL A 55 14.12 17.88 7.12
C VAL A 55 12.70 18.33 7.40
N SER A 56 12.54 19.35 8.25
CA SER A 56 11.24 19.96 8.49
C SER A 56 10.77 20.69 7.24
N GLY A 57 9.70 20.19 6.63
CA GLY A 57 8.99 20.91 5.59
C GLY A 57 8.38 22.20 6.15
N ARG A 58 8.23 23.21 5.29
CA ARG A 58 7.39 24.38 5.63
C ARG A 58 5.93 23.94 5.55
N THR A 59 5.38 23.46 6.66
CA THR A 59 3.95 23.18 6.78
C THR A 59 3.28 24.31 7.54
N TYR A 60 2.23 24.86 6.95
CA TYR A 60 1.32 25.77 7.60
C TYR A 60 0.41 25.01 8.59
N PRO A 61 -0.11 25.68 9.63
CA PRO A 61 -1.07 25.09 10.55
C PRO A 61 -2.28 24.49 9.81
N VAL A 62 -2.73 23.32 10.30
CA VAL A 62 -3.94 22.66 9.81
C VAL A 62 -4.92 22.51 10.97
N GLU A 63 -6.10 23.11 10.83
CA GLU A 63 -7.21 22.91 11.76
C GLU A 63 -7.79 21.51 11.55
N VAL A 64 -8.01 20.76 12.64
CA VAL A 64 -8.64 19.43 12.59
C VAL A 64 -10.03 19.51 13.17
N ARG A 65 -11.05 19.12 12.38
CA ARG A 65 -12.45 19.07 12.80
C ARG A 65 -12.95 17.64 12.78
N TYR A 66 -13.52 17.18 13.88
CA TYR A 66 -14.12 15.84 13.97
C TYR A 66 -15.64 15.94 13.73
N ARG A 67 -16.14 15.07 12.85
CA ARG A 67 -17.56 14.96 12.44
C ARG A 67 -17.96 13.48 12.43
N PRO A 68 -18.04 12.82 13.60
CA PRO A 68 -18.41 11.41 13.65
C PRO A 68 -19.80 11.20 13.03
N ALA A 69 -19.94 10.17 12.20
CA ALA A 69 -21.25 9.72 11.72
C ALA A 69 -22.07 9.16 12.88
N ILE A 70 -23.39 9.29 12.80
CA ILE A 70 -24.33 8.79 13.82
C ILE A 70 -24.45 7.25 13.71
N GLU A 71 -24.39 6.72 12.48
CA GLU A 71 -24.36 5.29 12.16
C GLU A 71 -23.24 4.98 11.15
N ASN A 72 -22.75 3.73 11.11
CA ASN A 72 -21.65 3.29 10.25
C ASN A 72 -22.18 2.60 8.96
N ASP A 73 -23.14 3.23 8.27
CA ASP A 73 -23.58 2.76 6.95
C ASP A 73 -22.97 3.60 5.80
N GLU A 74 -22.92 3.02 4.60
CA GLU A 74 -22.38 3.67 3.39
C GLU A 74 -23.13 4.96 3.04
N GLN A 75 -24.45 4.99 3.26
CA GLN A 75 -25.28 6.17 2.99
C GLN A 75 -24.93 7.35 3.92
N ASP A 76 -24.69 7.08 5.19
CA ASP A 76 -24.30 8.10 6.16
C ASP A 76 -22.90 8.64 5.90
N GLN A 77 -21.98 7.78 5.45
CA GLN A 77 -20.65 8.21 5.05
C GLN A 77 -20.72 9.17 3.86
N LEU A 78 -21.50 8.84 2.82
CA LEU A 78 -21.70 9.73 1.67
C LEU A 78 -22.31 11.05 2.10
N GLN A 79 -23.36 11.04 2.92
CA GLN A 79 -23.98 12.26 3.43
C GLN A 79 -23.01 13.09 4.29
N GLY A 80 -22.18 12.43 5.10
CA GLY A 80 -21.12 13.07 5.88
C GLY A 80 -20.08 13.77 4.99
N ILE A 81 -19.71 13.16 3.85
CA ILE A 81 -18.84 13.78 2.86
C ILE A 81 -19.49 15.02 2.25
N LEU A 82 -20.76 14.93 1.83
CA LEU A 82 -21.49 16.07 1.24
C LEU A 82 -21.58 17.25 2.22
N ASN A 83 -21.96 16.98 3.47
CA ASN A 83 -22.04 17.99 4.52
C ASN A 83 -20.67 18.64 4.80
N ALA A 84 -19.59 17.86 4.76
CA ALA A 84 -18.24 18.36 4.94
C ALA A 84 -17.77 19.22 3.74
N VAL A 85 -18.17 18.88 2.51
CA VAL A 85 -17.93 19.73 1.33
C VAL A 85 -18.63 21.07 1.48
N ASP A 86 -19.91 21.07 1.87
CA ASP A 86 -20.68 22.31 2.08
C ASP A 86 -20.05 23.18 3.19
N GLU A 87 -19.63 22.57 4.30
CA GLU A 87 -18.91 23.26 5.38
C GLU A 87 -17.63 23.94 4.87
N LEU A 88 -16.80 23.22 4.11
CA LEU A 88 -15.53 23.73 3.61
C LEU A 88 -15.68 24.79 2.51
N GLN A 89 -16.74 24.70 1.70
CA GLN A 89 -17.04 25.73 0.72
C GLN A 89 -17.44 27.06 1.39
N ALA A 90 -18.12 27.00 2.54
CA ALA A 90 -18.47 28.19 3.33
C ALA A 90 -17.24 28.87 3.95
N GLU A 91 -16.17 28.12 4.26
CA GLU A 91 -14.89 28.66 4.78
C GLU A 91 -14.12 29.49 3.74
N GLY A 92 -14.35 29.24 2.44
CA GLY A 92 -13.82 30.04 1.35
C GLY A 92 -13.07 29.20 0.31
N ARG A 93 -12.49 29.87 -0.69
CA ARG A 93 -11.89 29.19 -1.85
C ARG A 93 -10.69 28.32 -1.47
N GLY A 94 -10.61 27.15 -2.09
CA GLY A 94 -9.52 26.18 -1.95
C GLY A 94 -9.92 24.82 -2.50
N ASP A 95 -8.95 24.05 -2.96
CA ASP A 95 -9.19 22.70 -3.45
C ASP A 95 -9.39 21.73 -2.29
N ILE A 96 -10.32 20.80 -2.46
CA ILE A 96 -10.69 19.77 -1.49
C ILE A 96 -10.14 18.43 -1.98
N LEU A 97 -9.45 17.70 -1.10
CA LEU A 97 -9.04 16.31 -1.31
C LEU A 97 -9.87 15.38 -0.42
N ILE A 98 -10.59 14.44 -1.01
CA ILE A 98 -11.45 13.48 -0.32
C ILE A 98 -10.85 12.09 -0.47
N PHE A 99 -10.61 11.40 0.65
CA PHE A 99 -10.12 10.03 0.65
C PHE A 99 -11.27 9.01 0.60
N LEU A 100 -11.18 8.04 -0.31
CA LEU A 100 -12.21 7.02 -0.53
C LEU A 100 -11.58 5.62 -0.68
N ASN A 101 -12.41 4.59 -0.50
CA ASN A 101 -11.94 3.20 -0.42
C ASN A 101 -11.63 2.57 -1.78
N GLY A 102 -12.18 3.08 -2.88
CA GLY A 102 -12.03 2.48 -4.20
C GLY A 102 -12.75 3.26 -5.31
N GLU A 103 -12.68 2.69 -6.52
CA GLU A 103 -13.23 3.28 -7.74
C GLU A 103 -14.76 3.42 -7.68
N ARG A 104 -15.46 2.41 -7.15
CA ARG A 104 -16.92 2.45 -6.99
C ARG A 104 -17.33 3.61 -6.09
N GLU A 105 -16.71 3.73 -4.92
CA GLU A 105 -17.00 4.78 -3.95
C GLU A 105 -16.67 6.17 -4.53
N ILE A 106 -15.60 6.29 -5.33
CA ILE A 106 -15.24 7.51 -6.06
C ILE A 106 -16.34 7.89 -7.06
N ARG A 107 -16.82 6.94 -7.87
CA ARG A 107 -17.90 7.18 -8.83
C ARG A 107 -19.19 7.59 -8.15
N ASP A 108 -19.62 6.84 -7.13
CA ASP A 108 -20.87 7.10 -6.41
C ASP A 108 -20.83 8.48 -5.72
N THR A 109 -19.66 8.86 -5.17
CA THR A 109 -19.46 10.20 -4.57
C THR A 109 -19.42 11.31 -5.62
N ALA A 110 -18.80 11.07 -6.78
CA ALA A 110 -18.77 12.02 -7.89
C ALA A 110 -20.19 12.32 -8.39
N GLU A 111 -21.00 11.28 -8.64
CA GLU A 111 -22.38 11.43 -9.09
C GLU A 111 -23.24 12.18 -8.06
N ALA A 112 -23.00 11.98 -6.77
CA ALA A 112 -23.71 12.70 -5.71
C ALA A 112 -23.32 14.19 -5.65
N LEU A 113 -22.03 14.50 -5.79
CA LEU A 113 -21.52 15.87 -5.81
C LEU A 113 -21.95 16.63 -7.07
N GLU A 114 -21.99 15.97 -8.24
CA GLU A 114 -22.50 16.56 -9.48
C GLU A 114 -23.96 16.99 -9.36
N LYS A 115 -24.78 16.23 -8.61
CA LYS A 115 -26.19 16.57 -8.35
C LYS A 115 -26.38 17.78 -7.44
N GLN A 116 -25.37 18.18 -6.67
CA GLN A 116 -25.43 19.39 -5.83
C GLN A 116 -25.27 20.69 -6.63
N ASP A 117 -24.89 20.62 -7.92
CA ASP A 117 -24.69 21.78 -8.81
C ASP A 117 -23.78 22.86 -8.19
N LEU A 118 -22.66 22.40 -7.63
CA LEU A 118 -21.68 23.25 -6.95
C LEU A 118 -21.08 24.26 -7.93
N ARG A 119 -21.28 25.56 -7.66
CA ARG A 119 -20.81 26.64 -8.55
C ARG A 119 -19.29 26.64 -8.67
N HIS A 120 -18.81 26.82 -9.90
CA HIS A 120 -17.38 26.96 -10.20
C HIS A 120 -16.49 25.84 -9.63
N THR A 121 -17.01 24.61 -9.61
CA THR A 121 -16.33 23.44 -9.06
C THR A 121 -16.09 22.39 -10.13
N GLU A 122 -14.92 21.74 -10.10
CA GLU A 122 -14.57 20.62 -10.97
C GLU A 122 -14.28 19.39 -10.11
N ILE A 123 -14.90 18.25 -10.44
CA ILE A 123 -14.74 16.99 -9.71
C ILE A 123 -13.77 16.10 -10.49
N LEU A 124 -12.69 15.67 -9.85
CA LEU A 124 -11.60 14.91 -10.49
C LEU A 124 -11.32 13.61 -9.73
N PRO A 125 -11.43 12.43 -10.37
CA PRO A 125 -11.06 11.18 -9.73
C PRO A 125 -9.53 10.98 -9.73
N LEU A 126 -9.02 10.28 -8.71
CA LEU A 126 -7.61 9.88 -8.61
C LEU A 126 -7.46 8.48 -7.97
N TYR A 127 -7.26 7.47 -8.81
CA TYR A 127 -7.00 6.10 -8.36
C TYR A 127 -6.03 5.39 -9.32
N ALA A 128 -5.38 4.32 -8.84
CA ALA A 128 -4.22 3.70 -9.50
C ALA A 128 -4.45 3.24 -10.96
N ARG A 129 -5.70 2.94 -11.32
CA ARG A 129 -6.08 2.41 -12.65
C ARG A 129 -6.30 3.49 -13.71
N LEU A 130 -6.44 4.76 -13.32
CA LEU A 130 -6.62 5.86 -14.28
C LEU A 130 -5.47 5.93 -15.27
N SER A 131 -5.77 6.31 -16.52
CA SER A 131 -4.74 6.55 -17.51
C SER A 131 -3.82 7.69 -17.06
N VAL A 132 -2.57 7.69 -17.54
CA VAL A 132 -1.61 8.76 -17.25
C VAL A 132 -2.16 10.13 -17.65
N GLN A 133 -2.94 10.20 -18.72
CA GLN A 133 -3.57 11.44 -19.17
C GLN A 133 -4.62 11.94 -18.17
N GLU A 134 -5.43 11.05 -17.61
CA GLU A 134 -6.43 11.40 -16.59
C GLU A 134 -5.78 11.79 -15.27
N GLN A 135 -4.77 11.04 -14.81
CA GLN A 135 -3.98 11.41 -13.64
C GLN A 135 -3.28 12.76 -13.84
N ASN A 136 -2.93 13.15 -15.06
CA ASN A 136 -2.31 14.44 -15.31
C ASN A 136 -3.26 15.63 -15.17
N LYS A 137 -4.58 15.43 -15.24
CA LYS A 137 -5.58 16.52 -15.12
C LYS A 137 -5.49 17.23 -13.77
N ILE A 138 -5.22 16.49 -12.69
CA ILE A 138 -5.11 17.06 -11.33
C ILE A 138 -3.90 17.99 -11.15
N PHE A 139 -2.93 18.02 -12.09
CA PHE A 139 -1.80 18.94 -12.04
C PHE A 139 -2.03 20.26 -12.77
N HIS A 140 -3.12 20.38 -13.54
CA HIS A 140 -3.40 21.54 -14.37
C HIS A 140 -4.61 22.28 -13.80
N PRO A 141 -4.41 23.37 -13.02
CA PRO A 141 -5.52 24.10 -12.44
C PRO A 141 -6.32 24.79 -13.55
N SER A 142 -7.64 24.55 -13.57
CA SER A 142 -8.58 25.16 -14.51
C SER A 142 -9.06 26.55 -14.08
N GLY A 143 -8.63 27.04 -12.90
CA GLY A 143 -9.13 28.26 -12.27
C GLY A 143 -10.44 28.09 -11.50
N LEU A 144 -11.05 26.91 -11.59
CA LEU A 144 -12.18 26.45 -10.77
C LEU A 144 -11.67 25.89 -9.44
N ASN A 145 -12.55 25.80 -8.44
CA ASN A 145 -12.24 25.04 -7.22
C ASN A 145 -12.31 23.55 -7.55
N ARG A 146 -11.30 22.78 -7.16
CA ARG A 146 -11.25 21.35 -7.49
C ARG A 146 -11.63 20.49 -6.30
N ILE A 147 -12.49 19.50 -6.52
CA ILE A 147 -12.75 18.42 -5.57
C ILE A 147 -12.12 17.16 -6.14
N ILE A 148 -11.05 16.71 -5.50
CA ILE A 148 -10.30 15.53 -5.91
C ILE A 148 -10.74 14.34 -5.06
N LEU A 149 -11.25 13.32 -5.71
CA LEU A 149 -11.73 12.08 -5.09
C LEU A 149 -10.66 11.01 -5.25
N ALA A 150 -9.95 10.67 -4.17
CA ALA A 150 -8.74 9.86 -4.26
C ALA A 150 -8.77 8.63 -3.36
N THR A 151 -8.12 7.55 -3.80
CA THR A 151 -7.71 6.48 -2.87
C THR A 151 -6.45 6.90 -2.10
N ASN A 152 -5.87 5.99 -1.32
CA ASN A 152 -4.58 6.18 -0.64
C ASN A 152 -3.40 6.50 -1.59
N VAL A 153 -3.56 6.47 -2.92
CA VAL A 153 -2.55 6.97 -3.88
C VAL A 153 -2.18 8.44 -3.61
N ALA A 154 -3.12 9.25 -3.14
CA ALA A 154 -2.84 10.64 -2.77
C ALA A 154 -2.14 10.78 -1.40
N GLU A 155 -2.07 9.72 -0.61
CA GLU A 155 -1.54 9.73 0.75
C GLU A 155 -0.01 9.74 0.79
N THR A 156 0.66 9.11 -0.17
CA THR A 156 2.12 8.99 -0.25
C THR A 156 2.62 9.46 -1.60
N SER A 157 2.33 8.68 -2.65
CA SER A 157 3.01 8.67 -3.95
C SER A 157 2.80 9.91 -4.82
N LEU A 158 1.75 10.70 -4.56
CA LEU A 158 1.41 11.85 -5.40
C LEU A 158 1.11 13.10 -4.57
N THR A 159 1.66 14.24 -5.00
CA THR A 159 1.35 15.54 -4.41
C THR A 159 0.45 16.30 -5.36
N VAL A 160 -0.82 16.46 -4.99
CA VAL A 160 -1.72 17.32 -5.76
C VAL A 160 -1.47 18.78 -5.34
N PRO A 161 -1.12 19.69 -6.27
CA PRO A 161 -0.90 21.09 -5.93
C PRO A 161 -2.22 21.75 -5.53
N GLY A 162 -2.16 22.78 -4.67
CA GLY A 162 -3.32 23.64 -4.38
C GLY A 162 -4.32 23.11 -3.34
N ILE A 163 -4.10 21.92 -2.77
CA ILE A 163 -4.96 21.37 -1.72
C ILE A 163 -4.94 22.26 -0.49
N LYS A 164 -6.11 22.82 -0.16
CA LYS A 164 -6.34 23.62 1.04
C LYS A 164 -7.14 22.85 2.08
N TYR A 165 -8.02 21.96 1.64
CA TYR A 165 -8.90 21.22 2.53
C TYR A 165 -8.80 19.71 2.29
N VAL A 166 -8.97 18.93 3.36
CA VAL A 166 -8.99 17.48 3.32
C VAL A 166 -10.26 16.96 4.01
N ILE A 167 -10.91 15.98 3.41
CA ILE A 167 -11.97 15.19 4.03
C ILE A 167 -11.45 13.75 4.15
N ASP A 168 -11.33 13.26 5.38
CA ASP A 168 -10.83 11.93 5.72
C ASP A 168 -11.92 11.11 6.41
N PRO A 169 -12.55 10.16 5.70
CA PRO A 169 -13.47 9.20 6.32
C PRO A 169 -12.77 8.17 7.22
N GLY A 170 -11.43 8.11 7.22
CA GLY A 170 -10.66 7.31 8.17
C GLY A 170 -10.59 5.82 7.86
N THR A 171 -10.95 5.40 6.64
CA THR A 171 -10.85 4.00 6.20
C THR A 171 -9.99 3.87 4.93
N ALA A 172 -9.51 2.65 4.68
CA ALA A 172 -8.83 2.26 3.46
C ALA A 172 -8.99 0.76 3.19
N ARG A 173 -8.81 0.33 1.93
CA ARG A 173 -8.66 -1.10 1.60
C ARG A 173 -7.26 -1.57 1.95
N ILE A 174 -7.17 -2.59 2.79
CA ILE A 174 -5.92 -3.09 3.35
C ILE A 174 -5.73 -4.57 2.97
N SER A 175 -4.64 -4.89 2.26
CA SER A 175 -4.33 -6.28 1.86
C SER A 175 -4.03 -7.17 3.08
N ARG A 176 -4.82 -8.24 3.25
CA ARG A 176 -4.70 -9.23 4.33
C ARG A 176 -4.73 -10.66 3.79
N TYR A 177 -3.73 -11.46 4.15
CA TYR A 177 -3.67 -12.89 3.86
C TYR A 177 -4.28 -13.71 5.00
N SER A 178 -5.25 -14.56 4.67
CA SER A 178 -5.81 -15.53 5.59
C SER A 178 -5.07 -16.86 5.46
N TYR A 179 -4.27 -17.21 6.47
CA TYR A 179 -3.54 -18.48 6.48
C TYR A 179 -4.47 -19.71 6.48
N ARG A 180 -5.68 -19.60 7.08
CA ARG A 180 -6.65 -20.71 7.19
C ARG A 180 -7.26 -21.04 5.84
N THR A 181 -7.65 -20.00 5.10
CA THR A 181 -8.32 -20.16 3.80
C THR A 181 -7.33 -20.12 2.63
N LYS A 182 -6.07 -19.74 2.87
CA LYS A 182 -5.03 -19.51 1.85
C LYS A 182 -5.46 -18.50 0.77
N VAL A 183 -6.24 -17.50 1.17
CA VAL A 183 -6.80 -16.46 0.30
C VAL A 183 -6.35 -15.08 0.76
N GLN A 184 -5.95 -14.26 -0.20
CA GLN A 184 -5.70 -12.83 0.00
C GLN A 184 -7.02 -12.07 -0.13
N ARG A 185 -7.29 -11.18 0.83
CA ARG A 185 -8.49 -10.34 0.87
C ARG A 185 -8.07 -8.88 0.94
N LEU A 186 -8.97 -7.99 0.51
CA LEU A 186 -8.82 -6.54 0.60
C LEU A 186 -9.96 -5.94 1.43
N PRO A 187 -10.08 -6.29 2.73
CA PRO A 187 -11.07 -5.68 3.60
C PRO A 187 -10.89 -4.16 3.70
N ILE A 188 -11.99 -3.46 3.94
CA ILE A 188 -11.98 -2.06 4.37
C ILE A 188 -11.73 -2.06 5.87
N GLU A 189 -10.70 -1.35 6.31
CA GLU A 189 -10.31 -1.26 7.73
C GLU A 189 -10.04 0.21 8.10
N PRO A 190 -10.18 0.59 9.38
CA PRO A 190 -9.72 1.89 9.87
C PRO A 190 -8.22 2.10 9.62
N ILE A 191 -7.85 3.30 9.18
CA ILE A 191 -6.44 3.67 9.00
C ILE A 191 -5.73 3.91 10.34
N SER A 192 -4.41 3.76 10.35
CA SER A 192 -3.56 4.09 11.51
C SER A 192 -3.48 5.60 11.77
N GLN A 193 -3.02 5.98 12.96
CA GLN A 193 -2.80 7.40 13.29
C GLN A 193 -1.77 8.04 12.35
N ALA A 194 -0.71 7.34 11.99
CA ALA A 194 0.29 7.81 11.03
C ALA A 194 -0.35 8.13 9.67
N SER A 195 -1.17 7.21 9.14
CA SER A 195 -1.89 7.42 7.88
C SER A 195 -2.84 8.61 7.95
N ALA A 196 -3.66 8.71 9.00
CA ALA A 196 -4.56 9.85 9.22
C ALA A 196 -3.81 11.19 9.34
N ASN A 197 -2.60 11.18 9.90
CA ASN A 197 -1.75 12.37 9.99
C ASN A 197 -1.09 12.72 8.65
N GLN A 198 -0.73 11.74 7.83
CA GLN A 198 -0.27 11.98 6.47
C GLN A 198 -1.38 12.57 5.59
N ARG A 199 -2.61 12.04 5.68
CA ARG A 199 -3.79 12.58 5.00
C ARG A 199 -4.04 14.03 5.40
N LYS A 200 -4.03 14.32 6.70
CA LYS A 200 -4.08 15.71 7.22
C LYS A 200 -2.98 16.59 6.62
N GLY A 201 -1.74 16.08 6.53
CA GLY A 201 -0.60 16.82 5.96
C GLY A 201 -0.65 17.02 4.44
N ARG A 202 -1.70 16.55 3.75
CA ARG A 202 -1.93 16.86 2.33
C ARG A 202 -2.53 18.26 2.15
N CYS A 203 -3.23 18.80 3.15
CA CYS A 203 -3.41 20.25 3.30
C CYS A 203 -2.31 20.84 4.19
N GLY A 204 -2.12 22.16 4.16
CA GLY A 204 -1.06 22.82 4.93
C GLY A 204 0.28 22.96 4.21
N ARG A 205 0.39 22.58 2.92
CA ARG A 205 1.65 22.70 2.16
C ARG A 205 1.89 24.09 1.54
N VAL A 206 0.80 24.78 1.18
CA VAL A 206 0.83 26.08 0.48
C VAL A 206 0.31 27.21 1.37
N SER A 207 -0.70 26.91 2.19
CA SER A 207 -1.33 27.84 3.13
C SER A 207 -1.93 27.07 4.30
N GLU A 208 -2.45 27.80 5.29
CA GLU A 208 -3.33 27.22 6.31
C GLU A 208 -4.49 26.45 5.66
N GLY A 209 -4.87 25.34 6.29
CA GLY A 209 -5.86 24.42 5.75
C GLY A 209 -6.72 23.78 6.84
N ILE A 210 -7.78 23.10 6.41
CA ILE A 210 -8.72 22.41 7.31
C ILE A 210 -8.76 20.94 6.91
N CYS A 211 -8.69 20.06 7.90
CA CYS A 211 -8.88 18.62 7.75
C CYS A 211 -10.13 18.21 8.54
N ILE A 212 -11.18 17.79 7.82
CA ILE A 212 -12.38 17.21 8.43
C ILE A 212 -12.21 15.69 8.50
N ARG A 213 -12.25 15.13 9.71
CA ARG A 213 -12.27 13.69 9.97
C ARG A 213 -13.70 13.24 10.24
N LEU A 214 -14.23 12.30 9.47
CA LEU A 214 -15.62 11.81 9.63
C LEU A 214 -15.76 10.73 10.74
N TYR A 215 -14.91 10.81 11.75
CA TYR A 215 -14.84 9.92 12.90
C TYR A 215 -14.54 10.76 14.15
N SER A 216 -14.71 10.19 15.35
CA SER A 216 -14.49 10.93 16.59
C SER A 216 -13.00 11.04 16.92
N GLU A 217 -12.65 12.03 17.76
CA GLU A 217 -11.29 12.15 18.30
C GLU A 217 -10.93 10.96 19.20
N GLU A 218 -11.90 10.40 19.91
CA GLU A 218 -11.72 9.18 20.69
C GLU A 218 -11.35 7.99 19.79
N ASP A 219 -12.07 7.80 18.69
CA ASP A 219 -11.73 6.76 17.70
C ASP A 219 -10.32 6.99 17.13
N PHE A 220 -9.95 8.22 16.80
CA PHE A 220 -8.59 8.56 16.37
C PHE A 220 -7.52 8.12 17.37
N ASN A 221 -7.70 8.48 18.64
CA ASN A 221 -6.73 8.21 19.71
C ASN A 221 -6.61 6.71 20.03
N ASN A 222 -7.67 5.94 19.81
CA ASN A 222 -7.71 4.48 20.02
C ASN A 222 -7.13 3.67 18.85
N ARG A 223 -6.88 4.28 17.68
CA ARG A 223 -6.27 3.60 16.53
C ARG A 223 -4.80 3.25 16.77
N PRO A 224 -4.28 2.20 16.11
CA PRO A 224 -2.86 1.88 16.18
C PRO A 224 -2.01 3.05 15.64
N PRO A 225 -0.84 3.34 16.24
CA PRO A 225 0.04 4.41 15.78
C PRO A 225 0.50 4.25 14.33
N PHE A 226 0.78 3.00 13.91
CA PHE A 226 1.29 2.65 12.60
C PHE A 226 0.52 1.49 12.00
N THR A 227 0.49 1.41 10.67
CA THR A 227 -0.06 0.26 9.95
C THR A 227 0.93 -0.91 10.03
N ASP A 228 0.43 -2.14 10.21
CA ASP A 228 1.28 -3.34 10.20
C ASP A 228 2.05 -3.44 8.87
N PRO A 229 3.36 -3.77 8.90
CA PRO A 229 4.15 -4.04 7.71
C PRO A 229 3.54 -5.13 6.82
N GLU A 230 3.68 -4.99 5.51
CA GLU A 230 3.08 -5.93 4.54
C GLU A 230 3.57 -7.37 4.75
N ILE A 231 4.83 -7.53 5.18
CA ILE A 231 5.44 -8.83 5.47
C ILE A 231 4.69 -9.64 6.55
N LEU A 232 3.95 -8.99 7.44
CA LEU A 232 3.17 -9.66 8.50
C LEU A 232 1.77 -10.10 8.05
N ARG A 233 1.36 -9.75 6.82
CA ARG A 233 -0.03 -9.82 6.36
C ARG A 233 -0.17 -10.29 4.92
N THR A 234 0.89 -10.82 4.32
CA THR A 234 0.91 -11.35 2.95
C THR A 234 1.40 -12.80 2.91
N ASN A 235 1.21 -13.47 1.77
CA ASN A 235 1.79 -14.79 1.52
C ASN A 235 3.28 -14.64 1.22
N LEU A 236 4.14 -15.31 2.00
CA LEU A 236 5.59 -15.20 1.88
C LEU A 236 6.19 -16.11 0.80
N ALA A 237 5.42 -17.00 0.16
CA ALA A 237 5.95 -17.96 -0.82
C ALA A 237 6.74 -17.29 -1.96
N SER A 238 6.23 -16.20 -2.52
CA SER A 238 6.93 -15.45 -3.57
C SER A 238 8.28 -14.91 -3.09
N VAL A 239 8.33 -14.36 -1.87
CA VAL A 239 9.57 -13.81 -1.29
C VAL A 239 10.55 -14.91 -0.95
N ILE A 240 10.08 -15.99 -0.33
CA ILE A 240 10.90 -17.16 0.02
C ILE A 240 11.53 -17.75 -1.24
N LEU A 241 10.78 -17.81 -2.34
CA LEU A 241 11.29 -18.28 -3.63
C LEU A 241 12.37 -17.35 -4.19
N GLN A 242 12.15 -16.03 -4.17
CA GLN A 242 13.14 -15.03 -4.61
C GLN A 242 14.40 -15.05 -3.73
N MET A 243 14.25 -15.14 -2.41
CA MET A 243 15.34 -15.28 -1.45
C MET A 243 16.19 -16.51 -1.74
N SER A 244 15.54 -17.66 -1.95
CA SER A 244 16.22 -18.91 -2.27
C SER A 244 16.94 -18.82 -3.62
N ALA A 245 16.38 -18.11 -4.60
CA ALA A 245 17.01 -17.89 -5.91
C ALA A 245 18.27 -17.01 -5.82
N LEU A 246 18.31 -16.11 -4.84
CA LEU A 246 19.46 -15.24 -4.53
C LEU A 246 20.48 -15.90 -3.59
N GLY A 247 20.25 -17.14 -3.15
CA GLY A 247 21.13 -17.86 -2.21
C GLY A 247 21.02 -17.35 -0.76
N LEU A 248 19.88 -16.78 -0.39
CA LEU A 248 19.56 -16.32 0.97
C LEU A 248 18.81 -17.42 1.73
N ASP A 249 19.52 -18.49 2.07
CA ASP A 249 18.90 -19.75 2.50
C ASP A 249 18.32 -19.74 3.93
N ASP A 250 18.83 -18.87 4.81
CA ASP A 250 18.33 -18.73 6.18
C ASP A 250 17.38 -17.53 6.32
N ILE A 251 16.13 -17.73 5.93
CA ILE A 251 15.06 -16.73 6.00
C ILE A 251 14.78 -16.32 7.45
N ALA A 252 14.94 -17.23 8.41
CA ALA A 252 14.71 -16.94 9.82
C ALA A 252 15.81 -16.06 10.42
N ALA A 253 17.04 -16.18 9.93
CA ALA A 253 18.16 -15.31 10.30
C ALA A 253 18.28 -14.07 9.40
N PHE A 254 17.46 -13.96 8.35
CA PHE A 254 17.48 -12.80 7.47
C PHE A 254 17.10 -11.55 8.27
N PRO A 255 17.86 -10.45 8.15
CA PRO A 255 17.66 -9.29 8.98
C PRO A 255 16.50 -8.46 8.42
N PHE A 256 15.26 -8.86 8.67
CA PHE A 256 14.11 -8.00 8.44
C PHE A 256 14.06 -6.87 9.48
N VAL A 257 13.42 -5.75 9.15
CA VAL A 257 13.12 -4.69 10.13
C VAL A 257 12.13 -5.20 11.17
N ASP A 258 11.04 -5.81 10.70
CA ASP A 258 10.11 -6.60 11.50
C ASP A 258 10.06 -8.02 10.91
N ALA A 259 10.45 -9.03 11.70
CA ALA A 259 10.50 -10.40 11.23
C ALA A 259 9.10 -11.02 11.16
N PRO A 260 8.76 -11.75 10.08
CA PRO A 260 7.48 -12.45 10.01
C PRO A 260 7.41 -13.61 10.99
N ASP A 261 6.18 -13.90 11.40
CA ASP A 261 5.87 -15.07 12.24
C ASP A 261 6.35 -16.37 11.58
N ARG A 262 6.96 -17.26 12.37
CA ARG A 262 7.45 -18.57 11.90
C ARG A 262 6.38 -19.40 11.19
N ARG A 263 5.11 -19.23 11.57
CA ARG A 263 3.95 -19.89 10.96
C ARG A 263 3.76 -19.49 9.49
N HIS A 264 3.91 -18.21 9.16
CA HIS A 264 3.81 -17.72 7.78
C HIS A 264 4.98 -18.18 6.92
N ILE A 265 6.19 -18.22 7.49
CA ILE A 265 7.38 -18.76 6.83
C ILE A 265 7.17 -20.25 6.49
N GLN A 266 6.67 -21.04 7.45
CA GLN A 266 6.40 -22.46 7.25
C GLN A 266 5.32 -22.73 6.20
N ASP A 267 4.22 -21.97 6.19
CA ASP A 267 3.16 -22.10 5.17
C ASP A 267 3.69 -21.79 3.76
N GLY A 268 4.48 -20.72 3.61
CA GLY A 268 5.11 -20.37 2.34
C GLY A 268 6.09 -21.42 1.84
N ILE A 269 6.92 -21.98 2.73
CA ILE A 269 7.81 -23.11 2.40
C ILE A 269 7.00 -24.32 1.96
N LYS A 270 5.97 -24.70 2.72
CA LYS A 270 5.16 -25.89 2.41
C LYS A 270 4.50 -25.75 1.04
N LEU A 271 3.99 -24.57 0.71
CA LEU A 271 3.45 -24.29 -0.63
C LEU A 271 4.52 -24.49 -1.72
N LEU A 272 5.73 -23.99 -1.52
CA LEU A 272 6.81 -24.16 -2.49
C LEU A 272 7.27 -25.62 -2.61
N GLU A 273 7.26 -26.39 -1.53
CA GLU A 273 7.48 -27.85 -1.55
C GLU A 273 6.38 -28.55 -2.37
N GLU A 274 5.10 -28.20 -2.15
CA GLU A 274 3.95 -28.72 -2.93
C GLU A 274 4.08 -28.38 -4.44
N LEU A 275 4.64 -27.22 -4.79
CA LEU A 275 4.88 -26.81 -6.18
C LEU A 275 6.12 -27.47 -6.81
N GLY A 276 6.91 -28.21 -6.02
CA GLY A 276 8.16 -28.82 -6.43
C GLY A 276 9.30 -27.81 -6.64
N ALA A 277 9.26 -26.68 -5.95
CA ALA A 277 10.26 -25.61 -6.08
C ALA A 277 11.60 -25.97 -5.42
N PHE A 278 11.60 -26.84 -4.41
CA PHE A 278 12.81 -27.34 -3.77
C PHE A 278 13.17 -28.74 -4.28
N SER A 279 14.46 -29.05 -4.30
CA SER A 279 14.92 -30.41 -4.60
C SER A 279 14.54 -31.35 -3.45
N ASN A 280 13.82 -32.44 -3.76
CA ASN A 280 13.65 -33.55 -2.84
C ASN A 280 15.00 -34.25 -2.70
N ILE A 281 15.76 -33.90 -1.66
CA ILE A 281 16.86 -34.74 -1.21
C ILE A 281 16.24 -35.62 -0.12
N ASP A 282 16.08 -36.90 -0.42
CA ASP A 282 15.58 -37.89 0.53
C ASP A 282 16.40 -37.83 1.82
N GLY A 283 15.71 -37.59 2.94
CA GLY A 283 16.31 -37.56 4.27
C GLY A 283 16.50 -36.15 4.81
N ALA A 284 15.64 -35.80 5.79
CA ALA A 284 15.78 -34.80 6.84
C ALA A 284 17.08 -33.95 6.83
N MET A 285 17.26 -33.08 5.83
CA MET A 285 18.26 -32.03 5.94
C MET A 285 17.70 -30.91 6.82
N PRO A 286 18.51 -30.34 7.73
CA PRO A 286 18.12 -29.14 8.44
C PRO A 286 17.81 -28.02 7.44
N ALA A 287 16.98 -27.06 7.84
CA ALA A 287 16.50 -25.94 7.02
C ALA A 287 17.59 -25.13 6.26
N LYS A 288 18.88 -25.36 6.56
CA LYS A 288 20.07 -24.73 5.99
C LYS A 288 20.47 -25.19 4.58
N ALA A 289 19.78 -26.15 3.94
CA ALA A 289 20.19 -26.65 2.62
C ALA A 289 19.02 -26.94 1.65
N ARG A 290 17.93 -26.16 1.73
CA ARG A 290 16.85 -26.25 0.74
C ARG A 290 17.30 -25.60 -0.57
N GLN A 291 17.88 -26.38 -1.46
CA GLN A 291 18.27 -25.90 -2.79
C GLN A 291 17.05 -25.87 -3.71
N LEU A 292 16.97 -24.82 -4.55
CA LEU A 292 15.96 -24.76 -5.59
C LEU A 292 16.17 -25.86 -6.63
N SER A 293 15.09 -26.57 -6.94
CA SER A 293 15.02 -27.50 -8.07
C SER A 293 15.10 -26.74 -9.40
N GLN A 294 15.21 -27.46 -10.52
CA GLN A 294 15.10 -26.83 -11.84
C GLN A 294 13.75 -26.12 -12.02
N THR A 295 12.67 -26.71 -11.48
CA THR A 295 11.35 -26.09 -11.44
C THR A 295 11.36 -24.82 -10.59
N GLY A 296 11.94 -24.85 -9.39
CA GLY A 296 12.03 -23.67 -8.52
C GLY A 296 12.77 -22.51 -9.17
N ARG A 297 13.88 -22.78 -9.87
CA ARG A 297 14.62 -21.76 -10.61
C ARG A 297 13.78 -21.15 -11.74
N ARG A 298 12.99 -21.96 -12.46
CA ARG A 298 12.07 -21.47 -13.51
C ARG A 298 10.91 -20.66 -12.91
N LEU A 299 10.34 -21.10 -11.79
CA LEU A 299 9.29 -20.37 -11.10
C LEU A 299 9.77 -18.98 -10.67
N ALA A 300 11.00 -18.89 -10.14
CA ALA A 300 11.58 -17.62 -9.68
C ALA A 300 11.83 -16.60 -10.81
N GLN A 301 11.88 -17.05 -12.07
CA GLN A 301 12.07 -16.17 -13.23
C GLN A 301 10.76 -15.52 -13.73
N LEU A 302 9.60 -16.02 -13.29
CA LEU A 302 8.31 -15.50 -13.73
C LEU A 302 7.80 -14.42 -12.74
N PRO A 303 7.36 -13.24 -13.23
CA PRO A 303 6.93 -12.13 -12.38
C PRO A 303 5.47 -12.27 -11.92
N VAL A 304 5.07 -13.47 -11.47
CA VAL A 304 3.71 -13.78 -11.02
C VAL A 304 3.75 -14.64 -9.75
N ASP A 305 2.61 -14.81 -9.08
CA ASP A 305 2.50 -15.71 -7.93
C ASP A 305 2.99 -17.14 -8.28
N PRO A 306 3.73 -17.82 -7.38
CA PRO A 306 4.29 -19.15 -7.64
C PRO A 306 3.27 -20.19 -8.13
N ARG A 307 1.99 -20.10 -7.74
CA ARG A 307 0.93 -21.00 -8.22
C ARG A 307 0.61 -20.74 -9.69
N LEU A 308 0.48 -19.47 -10.07
CA LEU A 308 0.25 -19.06 -11.46
C LEU A 308 1.46 -19.38 -12.34
N ALA A 309 2.66 -19.15 -11.83
CA ALA A 309 3.90 -19.54 -12.49
C ALA A 309 3.94 -21.06 -12.73
N LYS A 310 3.51 -21.86 -11.75
CA LYS A 310 3.45 -23.32 -11.90
C LYS A 310 2.44 -23.76 -12.96
N MET A 311 1.27 -23.11 -13.04
CA MET A 311 0.29 -23.38 -14.09
C MET A 311 0.89 -23.18 -15.49
N LEU A 312 1.62 -22.08 -15.70
CA LEU A 312 2.31 -21.81 -16.96
C LEU A 312 3.39 -22.84 -17.29
N LEU A 313 4.22 -23.21 -16.32
CA LEU A 313 5.27 -24.21 -16.53
C LEU A 313 4.69 -25.58 -16.87
N SER A 314 3.62 -26.01 -16.18
CA SER A 314 2.96 -27.28 -16.45
C SER A 314 2.22 -27.29 -17.79
N ALA A 315 1.72 -26.15 -18.28
CA ALA A 315 1.06 -26.06 -19.59
C ALA A 315 1.97 -26.43 -20.77
N VAL A 316 3.30 -26.34 -20.60
CA VAL A 316 4.27 -26.82 -21.60
C VAL A 316 4.13 -28.33 -21.80
N ASP A 317 4.01 -29.09 -20.72
CA ASP A 317 3.89 -30.55 -20.77
C ASP A 317 2.54 -31.01 -21.35
N PHE A 318 1.49 -30.20 -21.16
CA PHE A 318 0.14 -30.45 -21.70
C PHE A 318 -0.07 -29.86 -23.11
N GLY A 319 0.89 -29.10 -23.66
CA GLY A 319 0.77 -28.46 -24.97
C GLY A 319 -0.28 -27.35 -25.06
N CYS A 320 -0.66 -26.72 -23.94
CA CYS A 320 -1.73 -25.71 -23.84
C CYS A 320 -1.25 -24.35 -23.29
N VAL A 321 -0.03 -23.96 -23.64
CA VAL A 321 0.62 -22.76 -23.10
C VAL A 321 -0.16 -21.50 -23.43
N LEU A 322 -0.69 -21.36 -24.65
CA LEU A 322 -1.42 -20.16 -25.08
C LEU A 322 -2.71 -19.97 -24.28
N GLU A 323 -3.50 -21.02 -24.13
CA GLU A 323 -4.75 -21.01 -23.35
C GLU A 323 -4.46 -20.72 -21.88
N MET A 324 -3.42 -21.36 -21.32
CA MET A 324 -3.04 -21.14 -19.93
C MET A 324 -2.52 -19.72 -19.69
N MET A 325 -1.79 -19.14 -20.65
CA MET A 325 -1.37 -17.74 -20.58
C MET A 325 -2.55 -16.79 -20.50
N VAL A 326 -3.60 -17.01 -21.29
CA VAL A 326 -4.83 -16.18 -21.24
C VAL A 326 -5.50 -16.30 -19.88
N ILE A 327 -5.63 -17.52 -19.35
CA ILE A 327 -6.23 -17.77 -18.02
C ILE A 327 -5.40 -17.11 -16.92
N VAL A 328 -4.09 -17.31 -16.92
CA VAL A 328 -3.19 -16.73 -15.90
C VAL A 328 -3.17 -15.21 -15.98
N ALA A 329 -3.17 -14.62 -17.18
CA ALA A 329 -3.30 -13.18 -17.35
C ALA A 329 -4.60 -12.66 -16.72
N ALA A 330 -5.73 -13.33 -16.97
CA ALA A 330 -7.02 -12.97 -16.38
C ALA A 330 -7.05 -13.14 -14.85
N LEU A 331 -6.41 -14.19 -14.30
CA LEU A 331 -6.32 -14.41 -12.85
C LEU A 331 -5.34 -13.46 -12.14
N SER A 332 -4.38 -12.88 -12.88
CA SER A 332 -3.39 -11.95 -12.33
C SER A 332 -3.92 -10.52 -12.14
N ILE A 333 -5.09 -10.22 -12.70
CA ILE A 333 -5.77 -8.94 -12.57
C ILE A 333 -7.01 -9.07 -11.68
N GLN A 334 -7.48 -7.95 -11.14
CA GLN A 334 -8.75 -7.91 -10.40
C GLN A 334 -9.93 -8.23 -11.34
N ASP A 335 -11.02 -8.79 -10.80
CA ASP A 335 -12.18 -9.20 -11.57
C ASP A 335 -12.71 -8.03 -12.43
N PRO A 336 -12.73 -8.16 -13.78
CA PRO A 336 -13.16 -7.08 -14.67
C PRO A 336 -14.66 -6.77 -14.57
N ARG A 337 -15.45 -7.57 -13.84
CA ARG A 337 -16.88 -7.33 -13.57
C ARG A 337 -17.11 -6.44 -12.35
N GLU A 338 -16.10 -6.25 -11.49
CA GLU A 338 -16.12 -5.23 -10.42
C GLU A 338 -15.92 -3.80 -10.99
N ARG A 339 -16.35 -3.57 -12.25
CA ARG A 339 -16.32 -2.29 -12.98
C ARG A 339 -17.39 -1.32 -12.50
#